data_AF-A0A6N4SYV2-F1
#
_entry.id   AF-A0A6N4SYV2-F1
#
_cell.length_a   1.000
_cell.length_b   1.000
_cell.length_c   1.000
_cell.angle_alpha   90.00
_cell.angle_beta   90.00
_cell.angle_gamma   90.00
#
_symmetry.space_group_name_H-M   'P 1'
#
loop_
_entity.id
_entity.type
_entity.pdbx_description
1 polymer ?
#
loop_
_entity_poly.entity_id
_entity_poly.type
_entity_poly.pdbx_seq_one_letter_code
_entity_poly.pdbx_strand_id
1 'polypeptide(L)'
;MRWSMIKRLVTQACAKNFGVEELSSSRTSRRESGIWQRRFWEHQIRDDEDFARHVDYIHWNPVKHDLVKRAGDWSYSTFHRYVKEGILSPEWGISTSMNEYHDFGE
;
A
#
# COMPACT_ATOMS: atom_id res chain seq x y z
N MET A 1 12.82 -5.70 -10.50
CA MET A 1 12.44 -6.76 -9.54
C MET A 1 11.05 -7.28 -9.89
N ARG A 2 10.79 -8.59 -9.91
CA ARG A 2 9.48 -9.16 -10.30
C ARG A 2 8.58 -9.40 -9.10
N TRP A 3 7.27 -9.22 -9.24
CA TRP A 3 6.28 -9.42 -8.17
C TRP A 3 6.36 -10.79 -7.50
N SER A 4 6.57 -11.85 -8.28
CA SER A 4 6.76 -13.22 -7.77
C SER A 4 7.96 -13.35 -6.83
N MET A 5 9.03 -12.57 -7.05
CA MET A 5 10.21 -12.57 -6.19
C MET A 5 9.92 -11.89 -4.85
N ILE A 6 9.21 -10.75 -4.87
CA ILE A 6 8.80 -10.04 -3.65
C ILE A 6 7.92 -10.95 -2.79
N LYS A 7 6.86 -11.53 -3.37
CA LYS A 7 5.96 -12.45 -2.66
C LYS A 7 6.70 -13.63 -2.04
N ARG A 8 7.65 -14.21 -2.78
CA ARG A 8 8.47 -15.33 -2.28
C ARG A 8 9.35 -14.92 -1.10
N LEU A 9 10.11 -13.82 -1.22
CA LEU A 9 11.06 -13.40 -0.20
C LEU A 9 10.34 -13.01 1.11
N VAL A 10 9.25 -12.26 1.01
CA VAL A 10 8.41 -11.93 2.18
C VAL A 10 7.80 -13.19 2.78
N THR A 11 7.32 -14.14 1.97
CA THR A 11 6.79 -15.41 2.50
C THR A 11 7.86 -16.15 3.29
N GLN A 12 9.09 -16.24 2.77
CA GLN A 12 10.19 -16.90 3.47
C GLN A 12 10.56 -16.22 4.79
N ALA A 13 10.55 -14.89 4.83
CA ALA A 13 10.89 -14.12 6.03
C ALA A 13 9.76 -14.11 7.07
N CYS A 14 8.50 -14.09 6.63
CA CYS A 14 7.35 -13.76 7.49
C CYS A 14 6.42 -14.94 7.78
N ALA A 15 6.45 -16.04 7.00
CA ALA A 15 5.44 -17.11 7.12
C ALA A 15 5.38 -17.74 8.51
N LYS A 16 6.50 -17.82 9.22
CA LYS A 16 6.52 -18.35 10.58
C LYS A 16 5.73 -17.50 11.58
N ASN A 17 5.72 -16.19 11.41
CA ASN A 17 5.14 -15.25 12.37
C ASN A 17 3.75 -14.76 11.95
N PHE A 18 3.46 -14.74 10.65
CA PHE A 18 2.26 -14.13 10.08
C PHE A 18 1.53 -15.05 9.09
N GLY A 19 2.00 -16.28 8.91
CA GLY A 19 1.31 -17.27 8.11
C GLY A 19 0.03 -17.74 8.78
N VAL A 20 -1.00 -18.01 7.98
CA VAL A 20 -2.19 -18.71 8.45
C VAL A 20 -1.85 -20.20 8.56
N GLU A 21 -2.01 -20.77 9.76
CA GLU A 21 -1.72 -22.19 10.02
C GLU A 21 -2.69 -23.12 9.28
N GLU A 22 -3.98 -22.78 9.27
CA GLU A 22 -5.00 -23.55 8.57
C GLU A 22 -5.29 -22.99 7.18
N LEU A 23 -4.82 -23.70 6.16
CA LEU A 23 -5.07 -23.36 4.76
C LEU A 23 -6.20 -24.22 4.20
N SER A 24 -7.03 -23.61 3.33
CA SER A 24 -8.01 -24.37 2.57
C SER A 24 -7.33 -25.40 1.66
N SER A 25 -8.03 -26.49 1.36
CA SER A 25 -7.53 -27.58 0.49
C SER A 25 -6.98 -27.07 -0.85
N SER A 26 -7.63 -26.06 -1.43
CA SER A 26 -7.18 -25.38 -2.67
C SER A 26 -5.85 -24.65 -2.50
N ARG A 27 -5.60 -24.02 -1.35
CA ARG A 27 -4.33 -23.31 -1.07
C ARG A 27 -3.21 -24.31 -0.80
N THR A 28 -3.49 -25.35 -0.03
CA THR A 28 -2.55 -26.44 0.27
C THR A 28 -2.10 -27.15 -1.00
N SER A 29 -3.03 -27.51 -1.90
CA SER A 29 -2.69 -28.20 -3.16
C SER A 29 -1.80 -27.37 -4.09
N ARG A 30 -1.93 -26.04 -4.03
CA ARG A 30 -1.13 -25.08 -4.81
C ARG A 30 0.14 -24.62 -4.09
N ARG A 31 0.42 -25.15 -2.88
CA ARG A 31 1.53 -24.75 -2.01
C ARG A 31 1.57 -23.24 -1.78
N GLU A 32 0.39 -22.63 -1.63
CA GLU A 32 0.24 -21.20 -1.37
C GLU A 32 0.46 -20.89 0.12
N SER A 33 1.01 -19.71 0.40
CA SER A 33 1.06 -19.17 1.77
C SER A 33 -0.24 -18.45 2.11
N GLY A 34 -0.67 -18.52 3.37
CA GLY A 34 -1.81 -17.77 3.88
C GLY A 34 -1.60 -16.26 4.01
N ILE A 35 -0.36 -15.78 3.86
CA ILE A 35 -0.01 -14.35 4.04
C ILE A 35 -0.63 -13.47 2.94
N TRP A 36 -0.67 -13.95 1.70
CA TRP A 36 -1.03 -13.13 0.55
C TRP A 36 -2.47 -13.37 0.11
N GLN A 37 -3.21 -12.29 -0.14
CA GLN A 37 -4.43 -12.37 -0.94
C GLN A 37 -4.11 -12.86 -2.36
N ARG A 38 -5.03 -13.65 -2.94
CA ARG A 38 -4.94 -14.09 -4.34
C ARG A 38 -5.21 -12.90 -5.24
N ARG A 39 -4.46 -12.83 -6.35
CA ARG A 39 -4.47 -11.69 -7.30
C ARG A 39 -4.04 -10.40 -6.60
N PHE A 40 -4.24 -9.28 -7.26
CA PHE A 40 -4.02 -7.93 -6.78
C PHE A 40 -4.88 -7.01 -7.65
N TRP A 41 -5.20 -5.83 -7.12
CA TRP A 41 -5.82 -4.78 -7.91
C TRP A 41 -4.75 -4.11 -8.77
N GLU A 42 -5.07 -3.89 -10.05
CA GLU A 42 -4.20 -3.24 -11.01
C GLU A 42 -4.99 -2.14 -11.71
N HIS A 43 -4.42 -0.95 -11.73
CA HIS A 43 -4.91 0.17 -12.50
C HIS A 43 -3.77 0.74 -13.32
N GLN A 44 -4.02 0.88 -14.62
CA GLN A 44 -3.07 1.49 -15.54
C GLN A 44 -3.25 3.01 -15.51
N ILE A 45 -2.21 3.70 -15.03
CA ILE A 45 -2.10 5.15 -15.09
C ILE A 45 -2.09 5.61 -16.55
N ARG A 46 -2.97 6.55 -16.88
CA ARG A 46 -3.21 6.97 -18.28
C ARG A 46 -2.61 8.32 -18.64
N ASP A 47 -2.43 9.18 -17.65
CA ASP A 47 -1.95 10.55 -17.82
C ASP A 47 -1.34 11.07 -16.50
N ASP A 48 -0.77 12.27 -16.55
CA ASP A 48 -0.08 12.91 -15.44
C ASP A 48 -1.03 13.30 -14.30
N GLU A 49 -2.29 13.62 -14.61
CA GLU A 49 -3.29 13.96 -13.60
C GLU A 49 -3.69 12.71 -12.80
N ASP A 50 -3.89 11.59 -13.50
CA ASP A 50 -4.16 10.30 -12.90
C ASP A 50 -3.00 9.82 -12.05
N PHE A 51 -1.76 10.03 -12.51
CA PHE A 51 -0.57 9.79 -11.70
C PHE A 51 -0.57 10.61 -10.41
N ALA A 52 -0.81 11.93 -10.50
CA ALA A 52 -0.80 12.83 -9.35
C ALA A 52 -1.85 12.41 -8.31
N ARG A 53 -3.09 12.11 -8.74
CA ARG A 53 -4.16 11.64 -7.84
C ARG A 53 -3.80 10.32 -7.13
N HIS A 54 -3.15 9.38 -7.83
CA HIS A 54 -2.75 8.11 -7.22
C HIS A 54 -1.59 8.27 -6.23
N VAL A 55 -0.65 9.18 -6.50
CA VAL A 55 0.43 9.53 -5.55
C VAL A 55 -0.16 10.13 -4.28
N ASP A 56 -1.07 11.11 -4.42
CA ASP A 56 -1.79 11.70 -3.30
C ASP A 56 -2.54 10.63 -2.50
N TYR A 57 -3.31 9.78 -3.18
CA TYR A 57 -4.04 8.71 -2.53
C TYR A 57 -3.12 7.78 -1.70
N ILE A 58 -1.99 7.33 -2.28
CA ILE A 58 -1.05 6.43 -1.59
C ILE A 58 -0.46 7.08 -0.32
N HIS A 59 -0.12 8.36 -0.39
CA HIS A 59 0.46 9.08 0.75
C HIS A 59 -0.58 9.46 1.81
N TRP A 60 -1.83 9.68 1.41
CA TRP A 60 -2.92 9.99 2.31
C TRP A 60 -3.54 8.74 2.96
N ASN A 61 -3.37 7.55 2.38
CA ASN A 61 -4.03 6.32 2.82
C ASN A 61 -3.86 5.99 4.34
N PRO A 62 -2.69 6.19 4.98
CA PRO A 62 -2.56 6.01 6.42
C PRO A 62 -3.46 6.94 7.25
N VAL A 63 -3.74 8.13 6.73
CA VAL A 63 -4.67 9.09 7.36
C VAL A 63 -6.11 8.68 7.10
N LYS A 64 -6.44 8.28 5.86
CA LYS A 64 -7.77 7.72 5.49
C LYS A 64 -8.20 6.61 6.44
N HIS A 65 -7.29 5.70 6.77
CA HIS A 65 -7.54 4.55 7.62
C HIS A 65 -7.26 4.82 9.12
N ASP A 66 -7.19 6.08 9.54
CA ASP A 66 -7.03 6.51 10.94
C ASP A 66 -5.77 5.96 11.65
N LEU A 67 -4.75 5.53 10.90
CA LEU A 67 -3.49 5.03 11.47
C LEU A 67 -2.64 6.18 12.02
N VAL A 68 -2.74 7.36 11.40
CA VAL A 68 -2.03 8.59 11.78
C VAL A 68 -2.90 9.82 11.50
N LYS A 69 -2.59 10.96 12.11
CA LYS A 69 -3.32 12.23 11.87
C LYS A 69 -2.76 13.05 10.71
N ARG A 70 -1.51 12.80 10.33
CA ARG A 70 -0.83 13.45 9.20
C ARG A 70 -0.06 12.42 8.38
N ALA A 71 -0.02 12.60 7.06
CA ALA A 71 0.75 11.73 6.16
C ALA A 71 2.24 11.62 6.57
N GLY A 72 2.82 12.74 7.03
CA GLY A 72 4.21 12.80 7.51
C GLY A 72 4.50 11.99 8.77
N ASP A 73 3.50 11.59 9.54
CA ASP A 73 3.71 10.79 10.74
C ASP A 73 3.91 9.29 10.42
N TRP A 74 3.59 8.87 9.19
CA TRP A 74 3.73 7.47 8.78
C TRP A 74 5.13 7.17 8.25
N SER A 75 5.94 6.43 9.02
CA SER A 75 7.32 6.10 8.66
C SER A 75 7.45 5.18 7.45
N TYR A 76 6.43 4.38 7.14
CA TYR A 76 6.48 3.34 6.11
C TYR A 76 5.92 3.81 4.76
N SER A 77 6.36 4.98 4.29
CA SER A 77 5.93 5.56 3.02
C SER A 77 7.08 6.25 2.30
N THR A 78 6.99 6.35 0.97
CA THR A 78 7.90 7.18 0.17
C THR A 78 7.62 8.68 0.32
N PHE A 79 6.63 9.08 1.14
CA PHE A 79 6.29 10.48 1.42
C PHE A 79 7.51 11.31 1.83
N HIS A 80 8.32 10.78 2.74
CA HIS A 80 9.55 11.44 3.24
C HIS A 80 10.54 11.77 2.14
N ARG A 81 10.64 10.91 1.12
CA ARG A 81 11.49 11.16 -0.05
C ARG A 81 10.91 12.30 -0.90
N TYR A 82 9.60 12.31 -1.13
CA TYR A 82 8.91 13.34 -1.90
C TYR A 82 9.02 14.72 -1.23
N VAL A 83 8.95 14.75 0.10
CA VAL A 83 9.21 15.97 0.88
C VAL A 83 10.65 16.44 0.73
N LYS A 84 11.62 15.53 0.84
CA LYS A 84 13.05 15.85 0.68
C LYS A 84 13.38 16.38 -0.73
N GLU A 85 12.68 15.90 -1.74
CA GLU A 85 12.83 16.32 -3.15
C GLU A 85 12.02 17.59 -3.48
N GLY A 86 11.25 18.13 -2.52
CA GLY A 86 10.44 19.34 -2.70
C GLY A 86 9.17 19.13 -3.53
N ILE A 87 8.78 17.88 -3.78
CA ILE A 87 7.58 17.53 -4.55
C ILE A 87 6.32 17.69 -3.70
N LEU A 88 6.40 17.32 -2.41
CA LEU A 88 5.30 17.47 -1.45
C LEU A 88 5.71 18.37 -0.29
N SER A 89 4.74 19.11 0.24
CA SER A 89 4.93 19.88 1.47
C SER A 89 4.99 18.96 2.70
N PRO A 90 5.86 19.21 3.69
CA PRO A 90 5.83 18.50 4.98
C PRO A 90 4.48 18.62 5.72
N GLU A 91 3.72 19.68 5.45
CA GLU A 91 2.42 19.95 6.07
C GLU A 91 1.24 19.37 5.28
N TRP A 92 1.50 18.70 4.16
CA TRP A 92 0.47 18.08 3.33
C TRP A 92 -0.14 16.84 4.01
N GLY A 93 -1.40 16.53 3.68
CA GLY A 93 -2.07 15.29 4.07
C GLY A 93 -2.53 15.28 5.53
N ILE A 94 -3.12 16.38 6.00
CA ILE A 94 -3.78 16.46 7.30
C ILE A 94 -5.23 15.96 7.15
N SER A 95 -5.78 15.29 8.17
CA SER A 95 -7.11 14.67 8.12
C SER A 95 -8.26 15.60 7.68
N THR A 96 -8.12 16.92 7.85
CA THR A 96 -9.18 17.90 7.54
C THR A 96 -9.20 18.33 6.06
N SER A 97 -8.14 18.09 5.28
CA SER A 97 -7.94 18.76 3.99
C SER A 97 -8.35 17.98 2.73
N MET A 98 -8.80 16.72 2.83
CA MET A 98 -8.99 15.84 1.64
C MET A 98 -10.27 14.98 1.69
N ASN A 99 -11.41 15.59 2.00
CA ASN A 99 -12.72 14.91 1.94
C ASN A 99 -13.23 14.65 0.50
N GLU A 100 -12.51 15.05 -0.54
CA GLU A 100 -12.94 14.96 -1.95
C GLU A 100 -12.37 13.76 -2.73
N TYR A 101 -11.46 12.98 -2.16
CA TYR A 101 -10.91 11.78 -2.83
C TYR A 101 -11.83 10.58 -2.60
N HIS A 102 -12.94 10.55 -3.32
CA HIS A 102 -13.82 9.39 -3.35
C HIS A 102 -13.12 8.15 -3.95
N ASP A 103 -13.14 7.07 -3.16
CA ASP A 103 -13.23 5.66 -3.56
C ASP A 103 -12.29 5.15 -4.67
N PHE A 104 -10.98 5.21 -4.42
CA PHE A 104 -10.01 4.36 -5.10
C PHE A 104 -9.66 3.18 -4.21
N GLY A 105 -9.63 1.96 -4.75
CA GLY A 105 -8.97 0.80 -4.14
C GLY A 105 -9.71 0.08 -3.00
N GLU A 106 -11.02 0.28 -2.82
CA GLU A 106 -11.88 -0.65 -2.03
C GLU A 106 -12.62 -1.64 -2.94
#